data_AF-A0A1V4LSY8-F1
#
_entry.id   AF-A0A1V4LSY8-F1
#
_cell.length_a   1.000
_cell.length_b   1.000
_cell.length_c   1.000
_cell.angle_alpha   90.00
_cell.angle_beta   90.00
_cell.angle_gamma   90.00
#
_symmetry.space_group_name_H-M   'P 1'
#
loop_
_entity.id
_entity.type
_entity.pdbx_description
1 polymer ?
#
loop_
_entity_poly.entity_id
_entity_poly.type
_entity_poly.pdbx_seq_one_letter_code
_entity_poly.pdbx_strand_id
1 'polypeptide(L)'
;MVTLEEISQLLYGAGAEMAGWLGAEEDLIYLAAKSFPGKAFCVVRQWILIDLTVNSDEKEKLIGLGLLPATLYAHEVVFDSRNRFQAGMWVRSNFAKSFAEGCMVETNSTVYLLLGAGQRKEASIGAAFSMKAG
;
A
#
# COMPACT_ATOMS: atom_id res chain seq x y z
N MET A 1 9.98 -19.10 9.62
CA MET A 1 10.82 -17.93 9.95
C MET A 1 11.02 -17.17 8.64
N VAL A 2 10.76 -15.88 8.61
CA VAL A 2 10.99 -15.06 7.40
C VAL A 2 12.49 -14.87 7.21
N THR A 3 12.97 -15.10 6.00
CA THR A 3 14.38 -14.97 5.63
C THR A 3 14.67 -13.59 5.02
N LEU A 4 15.94 -13.17 5.07
CA LEU A 4 16.38 -11.95 4.39
C LEU A 4 16.20 -12.05 2.87
N GLU A 5 16.34 -13.23 2.30
CA GLU A 5 16.13 -13.46 0.87
C GLU A 5 14.66 -13.21 0.48
N GLU A 6 13.70 -13.73 1.25
CA GLU A 6 12.28 -13.48 1.00
C GLU A 6 11.93 -11.98 1.07
N ILE A 7 12.50 -11.25 2.04
CA ILE A 7 12.30 -9.80 2.15
C ILE A 7 12.97 -9.07 0.98
N SER A 8 14.19 -9.48 0.60
CA SER A 8 14.92 -8.90 -0.53
C SER A 8 14.16 -9.07 -1.84
N GLN A 9 13.62 -10.27 -2.11
CA GLN A 9 12.81 -10.52 -3.30
C GLN A 9 11.50 -9.72 -3.27
N LEU A 10 10.86 -9.61 -2.10
CA LEU A 10 9.66 -8.79 -1.96
C LEU A 10 9.92 -7.31 -2.28
N LEU A 11 11.03 -6.74 -1.82
CA LEU A 11 11.31 -5.32 -2.02
C LEU A 11 11.97 -5.01 -3.37
N TYR A 12 12.95 -5.81 -3.78
CA TYR A 12 13.84 -5.51 -4.90
C TYR A 12 13.74 -6.51 -6.06
N GLY A 13 13.09 -7.66 -5.84
CA GLY A 13 12.83 -8.63 -6.90
C GLY A 13 11.85 -8.10 -7.96
N ALA A 14 11.71 -8.83 -9.06
CA ALA A 14 10.71 -8.49 -10.07
C ALA A 14 9.29 -8.66 -9.52
N GLY A 15 8.37 -7.79 -9.94
CA GLY A 15 6.94 -7.90 -9.68
C GLY A 15 6.16 -7.57 -10.95
N ALA A 16 4.86 -7.86 -10.96
CA ALA A 16 4.02 -7.45 -12.08
C ALA A 16 3.90 -5.93 -12.10
N GLU A 17 4.19 -5.28 -13.23
CA GLU A 17 4.07 -3.83 -13.33
C GLU A 17 2.61 -3.40 -13.16
N MET A 18 2.41 -2.31 -12.43
CA MET A 18 1.12 -1.67 -12.28
C MET A 18 1.23 -0.19 -12.59
N ALA A 19 0.32 0.30 -13.44
CA ALA A 19 0.11 1.73 -13.60
C ALA A 19 -0.49 2.29 -12.30
N GLY A 20 0.11 3.35 -11.78
CA GLY A 20 -0.53 4.23 -10.78
C GLY A 20 -1.00 5.50 -11.46
N TRP A 21 -1.05 6.59 -10.71
CA TRP A 21 -1.40 7.91 -11.24
C TRP A 21 -0.23 8.53 -12.00
N LEU A 22 -0.43 8.83 -13.28
CA LEU A 22 0.57 9.46 -14.16
C LEU A 22 0.38 10.97 -14.34
N GLY A 23 -0.70 11.53 -13.78
CA GLY A 23 -1.01 12.96 -13.86
C GLY A 23 -0.34 13.79 -12.76
N ALA A 24 -0.82 15.03 -12.59
CA ALA A 24 -0.35 15.92 -11.54
C ALA A 24 -0.75 15.42 -10.14
N GLU A 25 0.09 15.69 -9.14
CA GLU A 25 -0.16 15.27 -7.76
C GLU A 25 -1.45 15.92 -7.20
N GLU A 26 -1.69 17.17 -7.55
CA GLU A 26 -2.83 17.95 -7.09
C GLU A 26 -4.16 17.34 -7.57
N ASP A 27 -4.19 16.82 -8.80
CA ASP A 27 -5.36 16.15 -9.36
C ASP A 27 -5.65 14.84 -8.63
N LEU A 28 -4.60 14.10 -8.25
CA LEU A 28 -4.72 12.87 -7.48
C LEU A 28 -5.25 13.15 -6.06
N ILE A 29 -4.74 14.19 -5.41
CA ILE A 29 -5.22 14.65 -4.10
C ILE A 29 -6.69 15.10 -4.19
N TYR A 30 -7.05 15.83 -5.24
CA TYR A 30 -8.42 16.28 -5.47
C TYR A 30 -9.38 15.10 -5.68
N LEU A 31 -8.97 14.11 -6.47
CA LEU A 31 -9.72 12.87 -6.67
C LEU A 31 -9.90 12.12 -5.34
N ALA A 32 -8.84 12.02 -4.53
CA ALA A 32 -8.90 11.37 -3.23
C ALA A 32 -9.86 12.08 -2.27
N ALA A 33 -9.85 13.41 -2.24
CA ALA A 33 -10.76 14.21 -1.42
C ALA A 33 -12.23 14.02 -1.81
N LYS A 34 -12.51 13.78 -3.10
CA LYS A 34 -13.86 13.43 -3.59
C LYS A 34 -14.26 12.01 -3.23
N SER A 35 -13.39 11.03 -3.45
CA SER A 35 -13.68 9.62 -3.24
C SER A 35 -13.72 9.23 -1.76
N PHE A 36 -12.93 9.90 -0.92
CA PHE A 36 -12.82 9.63 0.52
C PHE A 36 -12.90 10.91 1.37
N PRO A 37 -14.06 11.58 1.41
CA PRO A 37 -14.22 12.88 2.07
C PRO A 37 -13.77 12.85 3.54
N GLY A 38 -12.90 13.78 3.93
CA GLY A 38 -12.42 13.93 5.31
C GLY A 38 -11.43 12.85 5.78
N LYS A 39 -11.12 11.87 4.94
CA LYS A 39 -10.13 10.84 5.28
C LYS A 39 -8.72 11.36 5.03
N ALA A 40 -7.80 10.99 5.92
CA ALA A 40 -6.40 11.29 5.71
C ALA A 40 -5.85 10.55 4.50
N PHE A 41 -4.92 11.18 3.79
CA PHE A 41 -4.21 10.58 2.67
C PHE A 41 -2.69 10.69 2.79
N CYS A 42 -1.99 9.81 2.09
CA CYS A 42 -0.53 9.78 1.97
C CYS A 42 -0.15 9.52 0.51
N VAL A 43 0.48 10.50 -0.15
CA VAL A 43 1.01 10.35 -1.51
C VAL A 43 2.32 9.61 -1.44
N VAL A 44 2.44 8.54 -2.23
CA VAL A 44 3.62 7.67 -2.24
C VAL A 44 4.10 7.36 -3.64
N ARG A 45 5.39 7.08 -3.77
CA ARG A 45 6.06 6.65 -5.00
C ARG A 45 6.80 5.34 -4.76
N GLN A 46 7.21 4.69 -5.86
CA GLN A 46 7.97 3.44 -5.81
C GLN A 46 7.25 2.42 -4.91
N TRP A 47 5.99 2.21 -5.23
CA TRP A 47 5.06 1.48 -4.38
C TRP A 47 4.90 0.04 -4.85
N ILE A 48 4.58 -0.84 -3.91
CA ILE A 48 4.37 -2.27 -4.10
C ILE A 48 3.05 -2.63 -3.43
N LEU A 49 2.04 -2.99 -4.22
CA LEU A 49 0.84 -3.64 -3.72
C LEU A 49 1.15 -5.12 -3.48
N ILE A 50 1.06 -5.55 -2.23
CA ILE A 50 1.43 -6.89 -1.80
C ILE A 50 0.16 -7.67 -1.54
N ASP A 51 -0.14 -8.66 -2.38
CA ASP A 51 -1.16 -9.66 -2.10
C ASP A 51 -0.62 -10.67 -1.09
N LEU A 52 -1.42 -10.94 -0.07
CA LEU A 52 -1.04 -11.79 1.04
C LEU A 52 -1.48 -13.22 0.75
N THR A 53 -0.52 -14.14 0.74
CA THR A 53 -0.79 -15.57 0.70
C THR A 53 -1.41 -15.99 2.04
N VAL A 54 -2.71 -16.27 2.03
CA VAL A 54 -3.51 -16.63 3.19
C VAL A 54 -4.31 -17.91 2.91
N ASN A 55 -4.60 -18.68 3.95
CA ASN A 55 -5.53 -19.81 3.84
C ASN A 55 -7.00 -19.36 3.82
N SER A 56 -7.93 -20.29 3.59
CA SER A 56 -9.36 -20.00 3.49
C SER A 56 -9.92 -19.35 4.76
N ASP A 57 -9.56 -19.85 5.94
CA ASP A 57 -10.07 -19.34 7.23
C ASP A 57 -9.58 -17.90 7.48
N GLU A 58 -8.30 -17.64 7.19
CA GLU A 58 -7.71 -16.30 7.28
C GLU A 58 -8.37 -15.32 6.29
N LYS A 59 -8.63 -15.78 5.07
CA LYS A 59 -9.32 -14.99 4.04
C LYS A 59 -10.75 -14.66 4.48
N GLU A 60 -11.51 -15.64 4.97
CA GLU A 60 -12.87 -15.44 5.47
C GLU A 60 -12.89 -14.45 6.64
N LYS A 61 -11.93 -14.56 7.57
CA LYS A 61 -11.78 -13.62 8.68
C LYS A 61 -11.52 -12.19 8.20
N LEU A 62 -10.63 -11.99 7.22
CA LEU A 62 -10.34 -10.68 6.66
C LEU A 62 -11.57 -10.09 5.97
N ILE A 63 -12.25 -10.88 5.14
CA ILE A 63 -13.48 -10.47 4.45
C ILE A 63 -14.57 -10.10 5.45
N GLY A 64 -14.75 -10.90 6.52
CA GLY A 64 -15.70 -10.61 7.60
C GLY A 64 -15.42 -9.31 8.35
N LEU A 65 -14.17 -8.82 8.30
CA LEU A 65 -13.75 -7.53 8.85
C LEU A 65 -13.80 -6.39 7.81
N GLY A 66 -14.22 -6.66 6.57
CA GLY A 66 -14.18 -5.70 5.47
C GLY A 66 -12.76 -5.34 5.03
N LEU A 67 -11.84 -6.29 5.14
CA LEU A 67 -10.44 -6.17 4.76
C LEU A 67 -10.11 -7.07 3.56
N LEU A 68 -9.14 -6.63 2.77
CA LEU A 68 -8.52 -7.42 1.72
C LEU A 68 -7.27 -8.12 2.28
N PRO A 69 -6.94 -9.31 1.77
CA PRO A 69 -5.64 -9.95 2.00
C PRO A 69 -4.57 -9.23 1.17
N ALA A 70 -4.38 -7.94 1.39
CA ALA A 70 -3.40 -7.12 0.71
C ALA A 70 -2.89 -6.02 1.64
N THR A 71 -1.66 -5.58 1.42
CA THR A 71 -1.06 -4.41 2.08
C THR A 71 -0.21 -3.64 1.09
N LEU A 72 0.09 -2.38 1.40
CA LEU A 72 0.94 -1.52 0.59
C LEU A 72 2.29 -1.35 1.28
N TYR A 73 3.35 -1.44 0.48
CA TYR A 73 4.65 -0.89 0.82
C TYR A 73 5.00 0.23 -0.17
N ALA A 74 5.67 1.27 0.28
CA ALA A 74 6.24 2.28 -0.60
C ALA A 74 7.62 2.69 -0.11
N HIS A 75 8.58 2.76 -1.04
CA HIS A 75 9.94 3.21 -0.73
C HIS A 75 9.98 4.70 -0.40
N GLU A 76 8.99 5.47 -0.86
CA GLU A 76 9.00 6.93 -0.75
C GLU A 76 7.60 7.49 -0.45
N VAL A 77 7.50 8.22 0.65
CA VAL A 77 6.42 9.16 0.95
C VAL A 77 6.77 10.49 0.30
N VAL A 78 5.84 10.99 -0.52
CA VAL A 78 5.95 12.33 -1.12
C VAL A 78 5.31 13.36 -0.18
N PHE A 79 4.12 13.05 0.32
CA PHE A 79 3.36 13.91 1.21
C PHE A 79 2.39 13.11 2.10
N ASP A 80 2.38 13.38 3.41
CA ASP A 80 1.37 12.83 4.34
C ASP A 80 0.52 13.95 4.93
N SER A 81 -0.79 13.90 4.68
CA SER A 81 -1.75 14.92 5.15
C SER A 81 -1.81 15.10 6.67
N ARG A 82 -1.30 14.13 7.45
CA ARG A 82 -1.23 14.18 8.92
C ARG A 82 0.18 14.44 9.46
N ASN A 83 1.17 14.68 8.60
CA ASN A 83 2.57 14.86 8.99
C ASN A 83 3.11 13.73 9.88
N ARG A 84 2.65 12.49 9.68
CA ARG A 84 3.14 11.31 10.40
C ARG A 84 4.48 10.83 9.85
N PHE A 85 4.70 11.05 8.56
CA PHE A 85 5.91 10.68 7.83
C PHE A 85 6.46 11.91 7.12
N GLN A 86 7.79 12.07 7.17
CA GLN A 86 8.47 13.10 6.40
C GLN A 86 8.63 12.64 4.94
N ALA A 87 8.74 13.60 4.03
CA ALA A 87 9.04 13.30 2.63
C ALA A 87 10.37 12.52 2.50
N GLY A 88 10.39 11.52 1.63
CA GLY A 88 11.53 10.61 1.44
C GLY A 88 11.58 9.42 2.40
N MET A 89 10.74 9.37 3.44
CA MET A 89 10.62 8.16 4.27
C MET A 89 9.89 7.04 3.52
N TRP A 90 10.15 5.79 3.89
CA TRP A 90 9.35 4.66 3.44
C TRP A 90 8.11 4.48 4.33
N VAL A 91 7.10 3.77 3.83
CA VAL A 91 5.92 3.41 4.62
C VAL A 91 5.41 2.02 4.25
N ARG A 92 4.90 1.30 5.25
CA ARG A 92 4.07 0.10 5.04
C ARG A 92 2.72 0.32 5.70
N SER A 93 1.66 0.08 4.94
CA SER A 93 0.30 0.15 5.47
C SER A 93 -0.03 -1.04 6.39
N ASN A 94 -1.21 -0.99 6.98
CA ASN A 94 -1.89 -2.19 7.47
C ASN A 94 -2.67 -2.84 6.31
N PHE A 95 -3.48 -3.86 6.58
CA PHE A 95 -4.39 -4.45 5.61
C PHE A 95 -5.21 -3.38 4.87
N ALA A 96 -5.26 -3.53 3.55
CA ALA A 96 -6.14 -2.74 2.70
C ALA A 96 -7.61 -3.08 3.00
N LYS A 97 -8.49 -2.10 2.87
CA LYS A 97 -9.94 -2.27 2.84
C LYS A 97 -10.45 -2.35 1.42
N SER A 98 -9.87 -1.52 0.55
CA SER A 98 -10.26 -1.41 -0.85
C SER A 98 -9.07 -0.95 -1.68
N PHE A 99 -9.13 -1.24 -2.98
CA PHE A 99 -8.26 -0.68 -4.00
C PHE A 99 -9.15 -0.01 -5.05
N ALA A 100 -9.07 1.31 -5.18
CA ALA A 100 -9.98 2.12 -5.96
C ALA A 100 -9.25 2.88 -7.07
N GLU A 101 -9.93 3.09 -8.20
CA GLU A 101 -9.45 3.91 -9.34
C GLU A 101 -8.06 3.51 -9.87
N GLY A 102 -7.60 2.29 -9.61
CA GLY A 102 -6.26 1.80 -9.97
C GLY A 102 -5.08 2.53 -9.30
N CYS A 103 -5.34 3.52 -8.43
CA CYS A 103 -4.30 4.39 -7.87
C CYS A 103 -4.51 4.75 -6.40
N MET A 104 -5.47 4.12 -5.71
CA MET A 104 -5.76 4.41 -4.31
C MET A 104 -5.91 3.13 -3.48
N VAL A 105 -5.06 2.96 -2.47
CA VAL A 105 -5.18 1.87 -1.49
C VAL A 105 -5.76 2.42 -0.20
N GLU A 106 -6.99 2.05 0.10
CA GLU A 106 -7.66 2.47 1.32
C GLU A 106 -7.29 1.54 2.48
N THR A 107 -7.01 2.11 3.64
CA THR A 107 -6.98 1.40 4.94
C THR A 107 -8.05 1.97 5.87
N ASN A 108 -8.16 1.49 7.11
CA ASN A 108 -9.12 2.05 8.07
C ASN A 108 -8.98 3.58 8.27
N SER A 109 -7.74 4.09 8.36
CA SER A 109 -7.51 5.49 8.72
C SER A 109 -6.87 6.35 7.63
N THR A 110 -6.38 5.74 6.54
CA THR A 110 -5.58 6.45 5.53
C THR A 110 -5.84 5.88 4.14
N VAL A 111 -5.91 6.74 3.14
CA VAL A 111 -5.85 6.36 1.73
C VAL A 111 -4.46 6.66 1.20
N TYR A 112 -3.77 5.65 0.68
CA TYR A 112 -2.48 5.83 0.04
C TYR A 112 -2.70 6.10 -1.44
N LEU A 113 -2.13 7.20 -1.92
CA LEU A 113 -2.27 7.68 -3.28
C LEU A 113 -1.02 7.30 -4.07
N LEU A 114 -1.21 6.45 -5.07
CA LEU A 114 -0.13 5.78 -5.78
C LEU A 114 0.34 6.64 -6.94
N LEU A 115 1.39 7.45 -6.72
CA LEU A 115 1.95 8.34 -7.72
C LEU A 115 3.03 7.62 -8.54
N GLY A 116 2.91 7.67 -9.86
CA GLY A 116 3.77 6.93 -10.78
C GLY A 116 3.47 5.43 -10.83
N ALA A 117 4.23 4.71 -11.65
CA ALA A 117 4.14 3.26 -11.74
C ALA A 117 4.66 2.57 -10.46
N GLY A 118 4.14 1.38 -10.20
CA GLY A 118 4.57 0.51 -9.11
C GLY A 118 4.52 -0.95 -9.50
N GLN A 119 4.50 -1.82 -8.51
CA GLN A 119 4.51 -3.27 -8.71
C GLN A 119 3.42 -3.96 -7.89
N ARG A 120 2.95 -5.10 -8.39
CA ARG A 120 2.17 -6.09 -7.64
C ARG A 120 3.03 -7.30 -7.35
N LYS A 121 3.02 -7.76 -6.10
CA LYS A 121 3.77 -8.95 -5.66
C LYS A 121 2.94 -9.78 -4.69
N GLU A 122 3.33 -11.03 -4.53
CA GLU A 122 2.76 -11.92 -3.52
C GLU A 122 3.76 -12.13 -2.38
N ALA A 123 3.27 -12.21 -1.15
CA ALA A 123 4.09 -12.57 0.01
C ALA A 123 3.26 -13.20 1.13
N SER A 124 3.91 -13.95 2.02
CA SER A 124 3.26 -14.35 3.27
C SER A 124 2.99 -13.13 4.17
N ILE A 125 2.00 -13.24 5.07
CA ILE A 125 1.75 -12.24 6.12
C ILE A 125 3.03 -11.95 6.90
N GLY A 126 3.78 -13.01 7.25
CA GLY A 126 5.04 -12.87 7.97
C GLY A 126 6.03 -11.97 7.25
N ALA A 127 6.26 -12.22 5.95
CA ALA A 127 7.22 -11.44 5.16
C ALA A 127 6.75 -9.98 4.99
N ALA A 128 5.50 -9.77 4.59
CA ALA A 128 4.94 -8.44 4.38
C ALA A 128 4.94 -7.58 5.66
N PHE A 129 4.70 -8.20 6.82
CA PHE A 129 4.62 -7.50 8.10
C PHE A 129 5.91 -7.55 8.95
N SER A 130 6.97 -8.20 8.47
CA SER A 130 8.28 -8.27 9.13
C SER A 130 8.98 -6.91 9.21
N MET A 131 8.72 -6.04 8.24
CA MET A 131 9.23 -4.67 8.21
C MET A 131 8.51 -3.84 9.26
N LYS A 132 9.27 -3.25 10.18
CA LYS A 132 8.75 -2.29 11.17
C LYS A 132 9.26 -0.90 10.80
N ALA A 133 8.34 0.02 10.54
CA ALA A 133 8.69 1.44 10.58
C ALA A 133 9.09 1.74 12.03
N GLY A 134 10.29 2.29 12.20
CA GLY A 134 10.82 2.68 13.52
C GLY A 134 10.02 3.79 14.17
#